data_AF-A0AA85ARX6-F1
#
_entry.id   AF-A0AA85ARX6-F1
#
_cell.length_a   1.000
_cell.length_b   1.000
_cell.length_c   1.000
_cell.angle_alpha   90.00
_cell.angle_beta   90.00
_cell.angle_gamma   90.00
#
_symmetry.space_group_name_H-M   'P 1'
#
loop_
_entity.id
_entity.type
_entity.pdbx_description
1 polymer ?
#
loop_
_entity_poly.entity_id
_entity_poly.type
_entity_poly.pdbx_seq_one_letter_code
_entity_poly.pdbx_strand_id
1 'polypeptide(L)'
;MNVIRKVYRKVTCKKKPENNKLKDGLDDLKQELDMDEHKIPLEELYARLNTDPENGLKSEEVKIRLERDGPNALTLQKRHQNG
;
A
#
# COMPACT_ATOMS: atom_id res chain seq x y z
N MET A 1 7.47 -45.06 4.27
CA MET A 1 7.48 -43.61 3.97
C MET A 1 8.44 -42.88 4.91
N ASN A 2 9.70 -42.61 4.54
CA ASN A 2 10.63 -41.80 5.37
C ASN A 2 11.81 -41.18 4.57
N VAL A 3 11.62 -40.93 3.27
CA VAL A 3 12.66 -40.35 2.39
C VAL A 3 12.53 -38.83 2.18
N ILE A 4 11.44 -38.21 2.62
CA ILE A 4 11.11 -36.80 2.29
C ILE A 4 11.70 -35.80 3.31
N ARG A 5 12.19 -36.26 4.47
CA ARG A 5 12.64 -35.35 5.56
C ARG A 5 14.05 -34.75 5.40
N LYS A 6 14.87 -35.20 4.44
CA LYS A 6 16.31 -34.86 4.41
C LYS A 6 16.68 -33.61 3.60
N VAL A 7 15.72 -32.93 2.97
CA VAL A 7 16.02 -31.84 2.00
C VAL A 7 15.92 -30.43 2.59
N TYR A 8 15.22 -30.21 3.71
CA TYR A 8 15.11 -28.88 4.32
C TYR A 8 16.29 -28.57 5.25
N ARG A 9 17.45 -28.23 4.68
CA ARG A 9 18.54 -27.58 5.41
C ARG A 9 18.07 -26.19 5.85
N LYS A 10 17.76 -26.03 7.14
CA LYS A 10 17.42 -24.74 7.79
C LYS A 10 18.54 -23.74 7.52
N VAL A 11 18.32 -22.81 6.58
CA VAL A 11 19.23 -21.68 6.34
C VAL A 11 19.01 -20.70 7.49
N THR A 12 19.90 -20.70 8.48
CA THR A 12 19.87 -19.69 9.53
C THR A 12 20.61 -18.46 9.04
N CYS A 13 19.87 -17.49 8.52
CA CYS A 13 20.40 -16.17 8.20
C CYS A 13 20.80 -15.48 9.51
N LYS A 14 22.10 -15.44 9.85
CA LYS A 14 22.59 -14.63 10.98
C LYS A 14 22.37 -13.16 10.62
N LYS A 15 21.44 -12.49 11.31
CA LYS A 15 21.19 -11.05 11.17
C LYS A 15 22.45 -10.28 11.62
N LYS A 16 22.94 -9.38 10.76
CA LYS A 16 24.03 -8.45 11.11
C LYS A 16 23.51 -7.44 12.16
N PRO A 17 24.33 -6.98 13.11
CA PRO A 17 23.92 -5.92 14.03
C PRO A 17 23.72 -4.62 13.24
N GLU A 18 22.45 -4.26 13.08
CA GLU A 18 21.99 -3.06 12.40
C GLU A 18 22.00 -1.90 13.41
N ASN A 19 22.75 -0.85 13.07
CA ASN A 19 23.01 0.32 13.90
C ASN A 19 21.68 1.00 14.32
N ASN A 20 21.42 1.09 15.63
CA ASN A 20 20.10 1.43 16.19
C ASN A 20 19.58 2.85 15.85
N LYS A 21 20.43 3.78 15.38
CA LYS A 21 20.05 5.19 15.22
C LYS A 21 19.12 5.50 14.04
N LEU A 22 18.97 4.58 13.08
CA LEU A 22 18.08 4.73 11.91
C LEU A 22 16.74 4.00 12.06
N LYS A 23 16.58 3.20 13.12
CA LYS A 23 15.38 2.36 13.34
C LYS A 23 14.25 3.12 14.01
N ASP A 24 14.59 3.99 14.97
CA ASP A 24 13.60 4.69 15.79
C ASP A 24 12.65 5.57 14.95
N GLY A 25 13.10 6.12 13.81
CA GLY A 25 12.25 6.88 12.90
C GLY A 25 11.53 6.08 11.81
N LEU A 26 11.86 4.78 11.66
CA LEU A 26 11.32 3.94 10.58
C LEU A 26 10.16 3.06 11.04
N ASP A 27 10.08 2.75 12.34
CA ASP A 27 8.96 1.97 12.90
C ASP A 27 7.68 2.82 12.99
N ASP A 28 7.79 4.12 13.28
CA ASP A 28 6.65 5.06 13.21
C ASP A 28 6.06 5.15 11.79
N LEU A 29 6.87 4.91 10.76
CA LEU A 29 6.45 4.95 9.36
C LEU A 29 5.69 3.69 8.93
N LYS A 30 5.74 2.60 9.71
CA LYS A 30 5.05 1.32 9.43
C LYS A 30 3.76 1.19 10.23
N GLN A 31 2.95 2.24 10.24
CA GLN A 31 1.58 2.11 10.72
C GLN A 31 0.76 1.32 9.72
N GLU A 32 0.21 0.19 10.17
CA GLU A 32 -0.80 -0.54 9.43
C GLU A 32 -2.11 0.25 9.48
N LEU A 33 -2.66 0.57 8.31
CA LEU A 33 -4.01 1.12 8.18
C LEU A 33 -4.96 -0.05 7.94
N ASP A 34 -5.94 -0.22 8.84
CA ASP A 34 -7.04 -1.16 8.62
C ASP A 34 -8.08 -0.51 7.69
N MET A 35 -8.41 -1.22 6.61
CA MET A 35 -9.36 -0.77 5.59
C MET A 35 -10.64 -1.60 5.69
N ASP A 36 -11.78 -0.95 5.90
CA ASP A 36 -13.08 -1.59 6.13
C ASP A 36 -14.06 -1.47 4.96
N GLU A 37 -13.69 -0.76 3.89
CA GLU A 37 -14.58 -0.43 2.77
C GLU A 37 -15.18 -1.68 2.09
N HIS A 38 -14.47 -2.81 2.13
CA HIS A 38 -14.91 -4.09 1.55
C HIS A 38 -15.79 -4.93 2.50
N LYS A 39 -16.00 -4.47 3.73
CA LYS A 39 -16.81 -5.14 4.77
C LYS A 39 -18.15 -4.43 5.00
N ILE A 40 -18.24 -3.14 4.67
CA ILE A 40 -19.42 -2.32 4.89
C ILE A 40 -20.47 -2.46 3.75
N PRO A 41 -21.75 -2.15 4.01
CA PRO A 41 -22.77 -2.08 2.98
C PRO A 41 -22.51 -0.99 1.94
N LEU A 42 -23.01 -1.20 0.70
CA LEU A 42 -22.82 -0.25 -0.41
C LEU A 42 -23.40 1.15 -0.11
N GLU A 43 -24.55 1.24 0.55
CA GLU A 43 -25.17 2.51 0.91
C GLU A 43 -24.26 3.35 1.82
N GLU A 44 -23.59 2.71 2.77
CA GLU A 44 -22.61 3.36 3.64
C GLU A 44 -21.36 3.77 2.86
N LEU A 45 -20.88 2.91 1.95
CA LEU A 45 -19.73 3.21 1.08
C LEU A 45 -19.99 4.44 0.20
N TYR A 46 -21.17 4.53 -0.42
CA TYR A 46 -21.57 5.66 -1.26
C TYR A 46 -21.67 6.96 -0.46
N ALA A 47 -22.19 6.89 0.77
CA ALA A 47 -22.23 8.04 1.68
C ALA A 47 -20.82 8.50 2.08
N ARG A 48 -19.92 7.58 2.45
CA ARG A 48 -18.52 7.91 2.82
C ARG A 48 -17.77 8.54 1.64
N LEU A 49 -17.95 8.02 0.43
CA LEU A 49 -17.27 8.49 -0.78
C LEU A 49 -17.98 9.68 -1.46
N ASN A 50 -19.16 10.07 -1.00
CA ASN A 50 -20.03 11.08 -1.62
C ASN A 50 -20.18 10.85 -3.13
N THR A 51 -20.50 9.61 -3.51
CA THR A 51 -20.58 9.19 -4.92
C THR A 51 -21.93 8.52 -5.20
N ASP A 52 -22.52 8.85 -6.35
CA ASP A 52 -23.76 8.22 -6.82
C ASP A 52 -23.43 6.98 -7.68
N PRO A 53 -24.08 5.82 -7.44
CA PRO A 53 -23.78 4.59 -8.18
C PRO A 53 -24.21 4.62 -9.65
N GLU A 54 -25.22 5.41 -10.01
CA GLU A 54 -25.79 5.44 -11.36
C GLU A 54 -25.17 6.55 -12.20
N ASN A 55 -25.06 7.74 -11.62
CA ASN A 55 -24.64 8.97 -12.31
C ASN A 55 -23.19 9.36 -12.03
N GLY A 56 -22.55 8.72 -11.03
CA GLY A 56 -21.18 9.02 -10.64
C GLY A 56 -21.00 10.39 -9.99
N LEU A 57 -19.83 10.99 -10.23
CA LEU A 57 -19.44 12.29 -9.68
C LEU A 57 -19.68 13.43 -10.66
N LYS A 58 -20.00 14.61 -10.13
CA LYS A 58 -20.11 15.84 -10.92
C LYS A 58 -18.74 16.22 -11.51
N SER A 59 -18.73 16.77 -12.72
CA SER A 59 -17.49 17.16 -13.42
C SER A 59 -16.63 18.15 -12.63
N GLU A 60 -17.25 19.05 -11.87
CA GLU A 60 -16.54 20.00 -10.99
C GLU A 60 -15.76 19.28 -9.89
N GLU A 61 -16.41 18.32 -9.24
CA GLU A 61 -15.82 17.55 -8.15
C GLU A 61 -14.70 16.62 -8.65
N VAL A 62 -14.86 16.05 -9.84
CA VAL A 62 -13.80 15.28 -10.52
C VAL A 62 -12.55 16.14 -10.73
N LYS A 63 -12.73 17.40 -11.16
CA LYS A 63 -11.63 18.33 -11.37
C LYS A 63 -10.92 18.69 -10.05
N ILE A 64 -11.69 18.94 -8.98
CA ILE A 64 -11.13 19.23 -7.64
C ILE A 64 -10.28 18.05 -7.15
N ARG A 65 -10.77 16.81 -7.27
CA ARG A 65 -10.02 15.61 -6.87
C ARG A 65 -8.76 15.42 -7.71
N LEU A 66 -8.83 15.65 -9.02
CA LEU A 66 -7.67 15.54 -9.92
C LEU A 66 -6.58 16.57 -9.57
N GLU A 67 -6.96 17.80 -9.23
CA GLU A 67 -6.01 18.85 -8.83
C GLU A 67 -5.39 18.57 -7.46
N ARG A 68 -6.15 17.96 -6.54
CA ARG A 68 -5.70 17.59 -5.20
C ARG A 68 -4.79 16.36 -5.19
N ASP A 69 -5.24 15.27 -5.81
CA ASP A 69 -4.62 13.95 -5.70
C ASP A 69 -3.65 13.67 -6.86
N GLY A 70 -3.80 14.38 -7.98
CA GLY A 70 -3.07 14.14 -9.21
C GLY A 70 -3.67 13.00 -10.05
N PRO A 71 -3.08 12.71 -11.22
CA PRO A 71 -3.53 11.62 -12.07
C PRO A 71 -3.32 10.28 -11.36
N ASN A 72 -4.28 9.36 -11.47
CA ASN A 72 -4.15 7.97 -11.03
C ASN A 72 -3.18 7.21 -11.96
N ALA A 73 -1.92 7.58 -11.91
CA ALA A 73 -0.84 7.04 -12.71
C ALA A 73 0.40 6.90 -11.84
N LEU A 74 1.01 5.71 -11.88
CA LEU A 74 2.31 5.52 -11.25
C LEU A 74 3.35 6.38 -11.96
N THR A 75 4.11 7.16 -11.19
CA THR A 75 5.22 7.92 -11.74
C THR A 75 6.32 6.94 -12.17
N LEU A 76 6.63 6.94 -13.46
CA LEU A 76 7.75 6.18 -14.00
C LEU A 76 9.03 6.69 -13.32
N GLN A 77 9.62 5.85 -12.47
CA GLN A 77 10.91 6.11 -11.84
C GLN A 77 11.97 6.42 -12.92
N LYS A 78 12.67 7.55 -12.76
CA LYS A 78 13.75 7.94 -13.67
C LYS A 78 14.81 6.83 -13.62
N ARG A 79 15.19 6.29 -14.79
CA ARG A 79 16.36 5.41 -14.89
C ARG A 79 17.55 6.18 -14.31
N HIS A 80 18.14 5.67 -13.23
CA HIS A 80 19.47 6.12 -12.80
C HIS A 80 20.39 5.96 -14.01
N GLN A 81 20.81 7.08 -14.59
CA GLN A 81 21.87 7.06 -15.58
C GLN A 81 23.14 6.78 -14.79
N ASN A 82 23.64 5.56 -14.87
CA ASN A 82 24.95 5.23 -14.36
C ASN A 82 25.96 6.00 -15.21
N GLY A 83 26.62 6.98 -14.57
CA GLY A 83 27.84 7.61 -15.10
C GLY A 83 29.04 6.70 -14.91
#